data_AF-A0A349YD84-F1
#
_entry.id   AF-A0A349YD84-F1
#
_cell.length_a   1.000
_cell.length_b   1.000
_cell.length_c   1.000
_cell.angle_alpha   90.00
_cell.angle_beta   90.00
_cell.angle_gamma   90.00
#
_symmetry.space_group_name_H-M   'P 1'
#
loop_
_entity.id
_entity.type
_entity.pdbx_description
1 polymer ?
#
loop_
_entity_poly.entity_id
_entity_poly.type
_entity_poly.pdbx_seq_one_letter_code
_entity_poly.pdbx_strand_id
1 'polypeptide(L)'
;VPGPALHVAALKQIFAEEYVIRNSFVEGAEWFGALVLSIICVVVALKFGGVVSPIFFIALMGSFIGSGFWWFSKAGYLFDWSLGAMFGLTAFVSSTAVSLLRTESERGQIRKAFSTYLSPDLVAELSKDPDKLKLGGERRDITVLFADIRGFTTMSEGYKDKPEELTVLLNDLLTPLTHEIMDQKGTIDKYMGDAIMAFWNAPVDVPNHPRIACEAAIKMMIALEVLNRDLIGSGRITEPLKIGIGLNTGEVTVGNLGSEQRFDYSCLGDAINLGSRLEGLSKAYGVPIVIGESTYDVLDQPPADAELVLLDHVIVKGKSIPVAIYGIIPHQHFSTDWCADHNELMAFVERDAWEDVEIVLNRLRKSESYPGELLDQAVYRAENKISEVRQMTTK
;
A
#
# COMPACT_ATOMS: atom_id res chain seq x y z
N VAL A 1 -13.40 45.73 -52.27
CA VAL A 1 -14.05 45.35 -53.54
C VAL A 1 -14.20 46.61 -54.39
N PRO A 2 -13.80 46.66 -55.67
CA PRO A 2 -13.89 47.87 -56.49
C PRO A 2 -15.35 48.22 -56.75
N GLY A 3 -15.75 49.47 -56.48
CA GLY A 3 -17.13 49.95 -56.57
C GLY A 3 -17.90 49.59 -57.86
N PRO A 4 -17.29 49.66 -59.06
CA PRO A 4 -18.00 49.35 -60.31
C PRO A 4 -18.52 47.90 -60.40
N ALA A 5 -17.78 46.92 -59.87
CA ALA A 5 -18.18 45.52 -59.88
C ALA A 5 -19.40 45.28 -58.97
N LEU A 6 -19.49 46.02 -57.86
CA LEU A 6 -20.62 45.97 -56.94
C LEU A 6 -21.90 46.52 -57.59
N HIS A 7 -21.77 47.62 -58.35
CA HIS A 7 -22.89 48.23 -59.07
C HIS A 7 -23.41 47.34 -60.20
N VAL A 8 -22.51 46.68 -60.95
CA VAL A 8 -22.89 45.72 -62.00
C VAL A 8 -23.56 44.47 -61.41
N ALA A 9 -23.06 43.97 -60.27
CA ALA A 9 -23.69 42.86 -59.57
C ALA A 9 -25.08 43.22 -59.04
N ALA A 10 -25.25 44.42 -58.47
CA ALA A 10 -26.54 44.92 -57.99
C ALA A 10 -27.55 45.11 -59.14
N LEU A 11 -27.12 45.67 -60.28
CA LEU A 11 -27.96 45.78 -61.48
C LEU A 11 -28.36 44.40 -62.01
N LYS A 12 -27.42 43.45 -62.08
CA LYS A 12 -27.71 42.07 -62.50
C LYS A 12 -28.74 41.40 -61.59
N GLN A 13 -28.63 41.64 -60.28
CA GLN A 13 -29.56 41.10 -59.29
C GLN A 13 -30.96 41.69 -59.42
N ILE A 14 -31.06 43.00 -59.65
CA ILE A 14 -32.34 43.70 -59.89
C ILE A 14 -32.98 43.20 -61.20
N PHE A 15 -32.20 43.05 -62.27
CA PHE A 15 -32.71 42.56 -63.56
C PHE A 15 -33.06 41.07 -63.56
N ALA A 16 -32.48 40.28 -62.66
CA ALA A 16 -32.76 38.85 -62.53
C ALA A 16 -33.89 38.53 -61.53
N GLU A 17 -34.43 39.55 -60.83
CA GLU A 17 -35.40 39.41 -59.72
C GLU A 17 -34.96 38.47 -58.56
N GLU A 18 -33.67 38.12 -58.49
CA GLU A 18 -33.11 37.25 -57.46
C GLU A 18 -32.71 38.06 -56.21
N TYR A 19 -33.67 38.44 -55.38
CA TYR A 19 -33.37 39.15 -54.13
C TYR A 19 -32.82 38.20 -53.05
N VAL A 20 -31.82 38.67 -52.29
CA VAL A 20 -31.42 37.99 -51.05
C VAL A 20 -32.52 38.18 -50.02
N ILE A 21 -33.09 37.09 -49.54
CA ILE A 21 -34.20 37.12 -48.59
C ILE A 21 -33.65 36.93 -47.17
N ARG A 22 -33.80 37.97 -46.34
CA ARG A 22 -33.60 37.91 -44.89
C ARG A 22 -34.91 38.34 -44.23
N ASN A 23 -35.66 37.39 -43.70
CA ASN A 23 -36.94 37.62 -43.05
C ASN A 23 -36.90 37.10 -41.60
N SER A 24 -37.90 37.45 -40.79
CA SER A 24 -37.98 37.02 -39.38
C SER A 24 -38.02 35.50 -39.21
N PHE A 25 -38.40 34.76 -40.26
CA PHE A 25 -38.37 33.30 -40.26
C PHE A 25 -36.94 32.75 -40.33
N VAL A 26 -36.07 33.32 -41.17
CA VAL A 26 -34.64 32.95 -41.25
C VAL A 26 -33.94 33.24 -39.93
N GLU A 27 -34.20 34.42 -39.33
CA GLU A 27 -33.64 34.77 -38.01
C GLU A 27 -34.12 33.79 -36.92
N GLY A 28 -35.40 33.42 -36.92
CA GLY A 28 -35.91 32.39 -36.00
C GLY A 28 -35.26 31.03 -36.20
N ALA A 29 -35.03 30.62 -37.45
CA ALA A 29 -34.36 29.37 -37.79
C ALA A 29 -32.87 29.36 -37.38
N GLU A 30 -32.18 30.50 -37.45
CA GLU A 30 -30.79 30.65 -36.97
C GLU A 30 -30.69 30.42 -35.46
N TRP A 31 -31.55 31.09 -34.68
CA TRP A 31 -31.59 30.91 -33.21
C TRP A 31 -31.96 29.49 -32.81
N PHE A 32 -32.97 28.91 -33.48
CA PHE A 32 -33.38 27.53 -33.23
C PHE A 32 -32.27 26.53 -33.59
N GLY A 33 -31.64 26.71 -34.75
CA GLY A 33 -30.52 25.90 -35.22
C GLY A 33 -29.31 25.98 -34.28
N ALA A 34 -28.96 27.18 -33.82
CA ALA A 34 -27.88 27.40 -32.87
C ALA A 34 -28.12 26.68 -31.54
N LEU A 35 -29.35 26.73 -31.01
CA LEU A 35 -29.74 26.05 -29.78
C LEU A 35 -29.67 24.52 -29.94
N VAL A 36 -30.23 23.99 -31.02
CA VAL A 36 -30.20 22.54 -31.30
C VAL A 36 -28.77 22.04 -31.49
N LEU A 37 -27.95 22.77 -32.26
CA LEU A 37 -26.54 22.44 -32.48
C LEU A 37 -25.77 22.39 -31.15
N SER A 38 -25.98 23.38 -30.28
CA SER A 38 -25.33 23.46 -28.98
C SER A 38 -25.71 22.29 -28.07
N ILE A 39 -26.99 21.93 -28.03
CA ILE A 39 -27.47 20.76 -27.26
C ILE A 39 -26.83 19.48 -27.79
N ILE A 40 -26.79 19.29 -29.11
CA ILE A 40 -26.17 18.10 -29.72
C ILE A 40 -24.67 18.05 -29.40
N CYS A 41 -23.95 19.16 -29.51
CA CYS A 41 -22.54 19.25 -29.13
C CYS A 41 -22.30 18.83 -27.67
N VAL A 42 -23.15 19.29 -26.74
CA VAL A 42 -23.07 18.89 -25.32
C VAL A 42 -23.33 17.40 -25.15
N VAL A 43 -24.38 16.85 -25.77
CA VAL A 43 -24.71 15.43 -25.68
C VAL A 43 -23.58 14.57 -26.26
N VAL A 44 -23.00 14.96 -27.39
CA VAL A 44 -21.88 14.27 -28.02
C VAL A 44 -20.65 14.29 -27.11
N ALA A 45 -20.30 15.46 -26.55
CA ALA A 45 -19.15 15.60 -25.67
C ALA A 45 -19.31 14.80 -24.36
N LEU A 46 -20.54 14.66 -23.84
CA LEU A 46 -20.79 13.91 -22.60
C LEU A 46 -20.89 12.40 -22.83
N LYS A 47 -21.40 11.95 -23.99
CA LYS A 47 -21.68 10.53 -24.25
C LYS A 47 -20.52 9.81 -24.95
N PHE A 48 -19.76 10.50 -25.79
CA PHE A 48 -18.64 9.92 -26.53
C PHE A 48 -17.33 10.50 -25.99
N GLY A 49 -16.49 9.65 -25.41
CA GLY A 49 -15.18 10.06 -24.90
C GLY A 49 -14.08 10.04 -25.96
N GLY A 50 -12.95 10.69 -25.65
CA GLY A 50 -11.71 10.60 -26.44
C GLY A 50 -11.80 11.20 -27.84
N VAL A 51 -11.14 10.56 -28.82
CA VAL A 51 -10.98 11.08 -30.20
C VAL A 51 -12.28 11.04 -31.01
N VAL A 52 -13.34 10.38 -30.51
CA VAL A 52 -14.61 10.26 -31.22
C VAL A 52 -15.41 11.56 -31.18
N SER A 53 -15.43 12.28 -30.05
CA SER A 53 -16.23 13.52 -29.93
C SER A 53 -15.76 14.67 -30.82
N PRO A 54 -14.45 14.92 -31.05
CA PRO A 54 -14.00 15.94 -31.99
C PRO A 54 -14.35 15.61 -33.44
N ILE A 55 -14.33 14.33 -33.83
CA ILE A 55 -14.72 13.89 -35.19
C ILE A 55 -16.19 14.20 -35.43
N PHE A 56 -17.06 13.84 -34.48
CA PHE A 56 -18.48 14.16 -34.56
C PHE A 56 -18.74 15.67 -34.56
N PHE A 57 -18.01 16.44 -33.75
CA PHE A 57 -18.13 17.90 -33.73
C PHE A 57 -17.78 18.52 -35.09
N ILE A 58 -16.67 18.11 -35.71
CA ILE A 58 -16.27 18.59 -37.04
C ILE A 58 -17.32 18.25 -38.09
N ALA A 59 -17.84 17.02 -38.07
CA ALA A 59 -18.89 16.58 -39.00
C ALA A 59 -20.19 17.38 -38.83
N LEU A 60 -20.61 17.61 -37.58
CA LEU A 60 -21.82 18.37 -37.23
C LEU A 60 -21.69 19.83 -37.66
N MET A 61 -20.55 20.45 -37.36
CA MET A 61 -20.27 21.84 -37.72
C MET A 61 -20.16 22.02 -39.23
N GLY A 62 -19.47 21.11 -39.93
CA GLY A 62 -19.38 21.11 -41.38
C GLY A 62 -20.75 20.93 -42.06
N SER A 63 -21.61 20.07 -41.51
CA SER A 63 -22.98 19.88 -42.00
C SER A 63 -23.85 21.13 -41.79
N PHE A 64 -23.73 21.78 -40.63
CA PHE A 64 -24.45 23.01 -40.31
C PHE A 64 -24.04 24.16 -41.25
N ILE A 65 -22.74 24.40 -41.41
CA ILE A 65 -22.23 25.41 -42.35
C ILE A 65 -22.65 25.07 -43.79
N GLY A 66 -22.54 23.79 -44.19
CA GLY A 66 -22.95 23.31 -45.51
C GLY A 66 -24.44 23.54 -45.82
N SER A 67 -25.32 23.36 -44.83
CA SER A 67 -26.76 23.63 -44.99
C SER A 67 -27.05 25.12 -45.25
N GLY A 68 -26.30 26.03 -44.61
CA GLY A 68 -26.40 27.47 -44.88
C GLY A 68 -26.02 27.82 -46.32
N PHE A 69 -24.90 27.27 -46.83
CA PHE A 69 -24.51 27.44 -48.24
C PHE A 69 -25.53 26.85 -49.21
N TRP A 70 -26.15 25.72 -48.87
CA TRP A 70 -27.17 25.08 -49.69
C TRP A 70 -28.45 25.93 -49.80
N TRP A 71 -28.94 26.47 -48.68
CA TRP A 71 -30.08 27.40 -48.67
C TRP A 71 -29.82 28.68 -49.44
N PHE A 72 -28.60 29.23 -49.34
CA PHE A 72 -28.19 30.38 -50.12
C PHE A 72 -28.20 30.08 -51.63
N SER A 73 -27.61 28.96 -52.05
CA SER A 73 -27.50 28.59 -53.48
C SER A 73 -28.82 28.21 -54.14
N LYS A 74 -29.79 27.67 -53.39
CA LYS A 74 -31.05 27.16 -53.96
C LYS A 74 -32.23 28.13 -53.82
N ALA A 75 -32.25 28.93 -52.76
CA ALA A 75 -33.42 29.72 -52.40
C ALA A 75 -33.10 31.19 -52.07
N GLY A 76 -31.83 31.61 -52.16
CA GLY A 76 -31.42 32.99 -51.90
C GLY A 76 -31.53 33.44 -50.45
N TYR A 77 -31.78 32.51 -49.51
CA TYR A 77 -31.81 32.80 -48.08
C TYR A 77 -30.39 32.98 -47.54
N LEU A 78 -30.14 34.14 -46.92
CA LEU A 78 -28.87 34.41 -46.27
C LEU A 78 -28.92 33.96 -44.81
N PHE A 79 -28.46 32.73 -44.58
CA PHE A 79 -28.38 32.12 -43.26
C PHE A 79 -27.03 32.44 -42.62
N ASP A 80 -27.04 33.14 -41.48
CA ASP A 80 -25.85 33.45 -40.70
C ASP A 80 -25.44 32.25 -39.84
N TRP A 81 -24.47 31.48 -40.34
CA TRP A 81 -23.92 30.33 -39.64
C TRP A 81 -22.95 30.71 -38.51
N SER A 82 -22.50 31.96 -38.44
CA SER A 82 -21.45 32.38 -37.48
C SER A 82 -21.92 32.27 -36.03
N LEU A 83 -23.17 32.67 -35.78
CA LEU A 83 -23.81 32.65 -34.47
C LEU A 83 -23.95 31.21 -33.93
N GLY A 84 -24.47 30.30 -34.77
CA GLY A 84 -24.56 28.88 -34.44
C GLY A 84 -23.20 28.24 -34.22
N ALA A 85 -22.20 28.57 -35.05
CA ALA A 85 -20.85 28.05 -34.92
C ALA A 85 -20.17 28.49 -33.60
N MET A 86 -20.34 29.76 -33.20
CA MET A 86 -19.81 30.27 -31.93
C MET A 86 -20.45 29.59 -30.72
N PHE A 87 -21.78 29.44 -30.71
CA PHE A 87 -22.47 28.76 -29.62
C PHE A 87 -22.12 27.26 -29.57
N GLY A 88 -22.07 26.59 -30.72
CA GLY A 88 -21.68 25.18 -30.79
C GLY A 88 -20.24 24.95 -30.31
N LEU A 89 -19.30 25.83 -30.69
CA LEU A 89 -17.91 25.75 -30.25
C LEU A 89 -17.77 25.99 -28.74
N THR A 90 -18.38 27.04 -28.21
CA THR A 90 -18.31 27.35 -26.77
C THR A 90 -18.95 26.25 -25.93
N ALA A 91 -20.09 25.70 -26.38
CA ALA A 91 -20.75 24.56 -25.73
C ALA A 91 -19.87 23.31 -25.76
N PHE A 92 -19.24 23.00 -26.89
CA PHE A 92 -18.35 21.84 -27.02
C PHE A 92 -17.08 21.96 -26.15
N VAL A 93 -16.41 23.12 -26.18
CA VAL A 93 -15.21 23.35 -25.35
C VAL A 93 -15.55 23.29 -23.87
N SER A 94 -16.64 23.93 -23.44
CA SER A 94 -17.05 23.94 -22.03
C SER A 94 -17.43 22.55 -21.52
N SER A 95 -18.23 21.80 -22.30
CA SER A 95 -18.64 20.44 -21.95
C SER A 95 -17.47 19.46 -21.94
N THR A 96 -16.53 19.59 -22.89
CA THR A 96 -15.30 18.79 -22.91
C THR A 96 -14.42 19.09 -21.69
N ALA A 97 -14.25 20.37 -21.34
CA ALA A 97 -13.50 20.74 -20.14
C ALA A 97 -14.11 20.16 -18.86
N VAL A 98 -15.45 20.24 -18.72
CA VAL A 98 -16.17 19.63 -17.59
C VAL A 98 -16.00 18.11 -17.58
N SER A 99 -16.10 17.45 -18.74
CA SER A 99 -15.92 16.00 -18.86
C SER A 99 -14.51 15.58 -18.43
N LEU A 100 -13.47 16.26 -18.90
CA LEU A 100 -12.08 15.97 -18.52
C LEU A 100 -11.83 16.15 -17.02
N LEU A 101 -12.30 17.25 -16.44
CA LEU A 101 -12.17 17.50 -15.00
C LEU A 101 -12.91 16.45 -14.16
N ARG A 102 -14.09 16.01 -14.62
CA ARG A 102 -14.87 14.97 -13.95
C ARG A 102 -14.17 13.61 -14.01
N THR A 103 -13.64 13.23 -15.16
CA THR A 103 -12.89 11.97 -15.33
C THR A 103 -11.63 11.93 -14.46
N GLU A 104 -10.90 13.04 -14.34
CA GLU A 104 -9.73 13.12 -13.45
C GLU A 104 -10.13 13.06 -11.96
N SER A 105 -11.22 13.70 -11.57
CA SER A 105 -11.74 13.61 -10.20
C SER A 105 -12.23 12.20 -9.84
N GLU A 106 -12.94 11.52 -10.73
CA GLU A 106 -13.39 10.14 -10.55
C GLU A 106 -12.19 9.19 -10.42
N ARG A 107 -11.14 9.36 -11.23
CA ARG A 107 -9.88 8.61 -11.10
C ARG A 107 -9.18 8.89 -9.76
N GLY A 108 -9.16 10.14 -9.32
CA GLY A 108 -8.59 10.53 -8.03
C GLY A 108 -9.33 9.91 -6.84
N GLN A 109 -10.67 9.85 -6.90
CA GLN A 109 -11.49 9.22 -5.86
C GLN A 109 -11.30 7.72 -5.81
N ILE A 110 -11.25 7.04 -6.96
CA ILE A 110 -10.91 5.62 -7.03
C ILE A 110 -9.52 5.39 -6.42
N ARG A 111 -8.51 6.16 -6.84
CA ARG A 111 -7.15 6.06 -6.30
C ARG A 111 -7.10 6.24 -4.78
N LYS A 112 -7.84 7.21 -4.23
CA LYS A 112 -7.91 7.48 -2.79
C LYS A 112 -8.67 6.38 -2.03
N ALA A 113 -9.74 5.85 -2.60
CA ALA A 113 -10.46 4.73 -2.02
C ALA A 113 -9.58 3.48 -1.99
N PHE A 114 -8.88 3.17 -3.09
CA PHE A 114 -7.95 2.06 -3.18
C PHE A 114 -6.71 2.25 -2.28
N SER A 115 -6.21 3.47 -2.08
CA SER A 115 -5.06 3.72 -1.19
C SER A 115 -5.35 3.47 0.30
N THR A 116 -6.61 3.45 0.69
CA THR A 116 -7.00 3.07 2.06
C THR A 116 -6.91 1.55 2.26
N TYR A 117 -6.94 0.77 1.18
CA TYR A 117 -6.93 -0.69 1.21
C TYR A 117 -5.65 -1.31 0.64
N LEU A 118 -4.83 -0.54 -0.09
CA LEU A 118 -3.57 -0.97 -0.72
C LEU A 118 -2.51 0.12 -0.51
N SER A 119 -1.24 -0.27 -0.34
CA SER A 119 -0.15 0.71 -0.17
C SER A 119 -0.10 1.69 -1.36
N PRO A 120 0.27 2.98 -1.16
CA PRO A 120 0.38 3.96 -2.24
C PRO A 120 1.24 3.49 -3.42
N ASP A 121 2.28 2.70 -3.11
CA ASP A 121 3.20 2.10 -4.07
C ASP A 121 2.52 1.00 -4.90
N LEU A 122 1.71 0.13 -4.29
CA LEU A 122 0.92 -0.87 -5.02
C LEU A 122 -0.12 -0.21 -5.92
N VAL A 123 -0.80 0.85 -5.44
CA VAL A 123 -1.75 1.62 -6.26
C VAL A 123 -1.05 2.29 -7.45
N ALA A 124 0.13 2.88 -7.23
CA ALA A 124 0.91 3.50 -8.29
C ALA A 124 1.34 2.47 -9.35
N GLU A 125 1.71 1.27 -8.92
CA GLU A 125 2.13 0.19 -9.81
C GLU A 125 0.94 -0.39 -10.61
N LEU A 126 -0.20 -0.65 -9.95
CA LEU A 126 -1.43 -1.08 -10.61
C LEU A 126 -1.99 -0.04 -11.59
N SER A 127 -1.74 1.25 -11.34
CA SER A 127 -2.13 2.32 -12.25
C SER A 127 -1.29 2.35 -13.54
N LYS A 128 -0.03 1.87 -13.49
CA LYS A 128 0.84 1.78 -14.68
C LYS A 128 0.49 0.58 -15.54
N ASP A 129 0.17 -0.55 -14.91
CA ASP A 129 -0.13 -1.80 -15.59
C ASP A 129 -1.32 -2.53 -14.92
N PRO A 130 -2.56 -2.27 -15.38
CA PRO A 130 -3.75 -2.92 -14.86
C PRO A 130 -3.79 -4.43 -15.09
N ASP A 131 -3.02 -4.96 -16.05
CA ASP A 131 -2.99 -6.41 -16.32
C ASP A 131 -2.31 -7.21 -15.20
N LYS A 132 -1.58 -6.53 -14.30
CA LYS A 132 -1.05 -7.10 -13.07
C LYS A 132 -2.11 -7.47 -12.03
N LEU A 133 -3.40 -7.21 -12.27
CA LEU A 133 -4.53 -7.63 -11.43
C LEU A 133 -4.98 -9.09 -11.66
N LYS A 134 -4.32 -9.85 -12.53
CA LYS A 134 -4.66 -11.26 -12.78
C LYS A 134 -4.07 -12.17 -11.70
N LEU A 135 -4.74 -13.30 -11.46
CA LEU A 135 -4.21 -14.38 -10.62
C LEU A 135 -2.86 -14.84 -11.16
N GLY A 136 -1.94 -15.09 -10.24
CA GLY A 136 -0.57 -15.45 -10.55
C GLY A 136 0.40 -14.80 -9.59
N GLY A 137 1.64 -15.27 -9.60
CA GLY A 137 2.69 -14.68 -8.80
C GLY A 137 4.06 -14.93 -9.42
N GLU A 138 5.00 -14.08 -9.05
CA GLU A 138 6.41 -14.22 -9.38
C GLU A 138 7.17 -14.77 -8.18
N ARG A 139 8.25 -15.51 -8.45
CA ARG A 139 9.19 -15.88 -7.39
C ARG A 139 10.03 -14.67 -7.07
N ARG A 140 10.06 -14.30 -5.79
CA ARG A 140 10.81 -13.15 -5.31
C ARG A 140 11.37 -13.43 -3.94
N ASP A 141 12.60 -13.00 -3.73
CA ASP A 141 13.20 -12.97 -2.41
C ASP A 141 12.61 -11.79 -1.63
N ILE A 142 11.99 -12.06 -0.49
CA ILE A 142 11.36 -11.03 0.34
C ILE A 142 11.76 -11.22 1.80
N THR A 143 11.62 -10.15 2.59
CA THR A 143 11.59 -10.27 4.05
C THR A 143 10.16 -10.11 4.51
N VAL A 144 9.67 -11.08 5.27
CA VAL A 144 8.35 -11.04 5.90
C VAL A 144 8.50 -10.65 7.37
N LEU A 145 7.52 -9.91 7.89
CA LEU A 145 7.36 -9.60 9.30
C LEU A 145 5.97 -10.06 9.75
N PHE A 146 5.95 -10.74 10.88
CA PHE A 146 4.76 -10.98 11.66
C PHE A 146 4.91 -10.29 13.01
N ALA A 147 3.91 -9.53 13.43
CA ALA A 147 3.86 -8.96 14.76
C ALA A 147 2.54 -9.31 15.42
N ASP A 148 2.55 -9.66 16.70
CA ASP A 148 1.34 -9.97 17.47
C ASP A 148 1.36 -9.35 18.87
N ILE A 149 0.20 -9.09 19.44
CA ILE A 149 0.07 -8.47 20.76
C ILE A 149 0.12 -9.55 21.85
N ARG A 150 1.06 -9.41 22.79
CA ARG A 150 1.19 -10.36 23.89
C ARG A 150 -0.02 -10.26 24.82
N GLY A 151 -0.70 -11.40 25.00
CA GLY A 151 -1.79 -11.52 25.96
C GLY A 151 -3.08 -10.83 25.51
N PHE A 152 -3.22 -10.53 24.21
CA PHE A 152 -4.41 -9.88 23.66
C PHE A 152 -5.70 -10.65 23.96
N THR A 153 -5.70 -11.98 23.89
CA THR A 153 -6.90 -12.76 24.22
C THR A 153 -7.39 -12.39 25.62
N THR A 154 -6.52 -12.46 26.62
CA THR A 154 -6.85 -12.08 28.01
C THR A 154 -7.28 -10.61 28.12
N MET A 155 -6.60 -9.70 27.41
CA MET A 155 -6.97 -8.29 27.38
C MET A 155 -8.38 -8.09 26.81
N SER A 156 -8.69 -8.70 25.67
CA SER A 156 -9.99 -8.59 24.99
C SER A 156 -11.14 -9.10 25.86
N GLU A 157 -10.88 -10.08 26.74
CA GLU A 157 -11.88 -10.55 27.70
C GLU A 157 -12.30 -9.47 28.70
N GLY A 158 -11.40 -8.55 29.07
CA GLY A 158 -11.71 -7.41 29.94
C GLY A 158 -12.63 -6.37 29.28
N TYR A 159 -12.75 -6.39 27.95
CA TYR A 159 -13.57 -5.47 27.16
C TYR A 159 -14.88 -6.09 26.66
N LYS A 160 -15.28 -7.27 27.16
CA LYS A 160 -16.50 -7.99 26.71
C LYS A 160 -17.76 -7.12 26.75
N ASP A 161 -17.90 -6.25 27.74
CA ASP A 161 -19.06 -5.37 27.90
C ASP A 161 -18.94 -4.05 27.11
N LYS A 162 -17.80 -3.80 26.46
CA LYS A 162 -17.47 -2.55 25.74
C LYS A 162 -16.59 -2.79 24.51
N PRO A 163 -17.08 -3.53 23.49
CA PRO A 163 -16.29 -3.88 22.31
C PRO A 163 -15.83 -2.67 21.48
N GLU A 164 -16.54 -1.54 21.58
CA GLU A 164 -16.16 -0.29 20.92
C GLU A 164 -14.86 0.29 21.50
N GLU A 165 -14.67 0.22 22.82
CA GLU A 165 -13.43 0.70 23.47
C GLU A 165 -12.22 -0.16 23.06
N LEU A 166 -12.40 -1.48 22.92
CA LEU A 166 -11.38 -2.39 22.41
C LEU A 166 -10.99 -2.06 20.96
N THR A 167 -11.99 -1.76 20.13
CA THR A 167 -11.76 -1.40 18.72
C THR A 167 -10.95 -0.11 18.61
N VAL A 168 -11.27 0.90 19.43
CA VAL A 168 -10.49 2.15 19.48
C VAL A 168 -9.06 1.89 19.94
N LEU A 169 -8.87 1.10 21.00
CA LEU A 169 -7.55 0.73 21.48
C LEU A 169 -6.72 -0.01 20.42
N LEU A 170 -7.33 -0.95 19.71
CA LEU A 170 -6.67 -1.69 18.63
C LEU A 170 -6.27 -0.75 17.49
N ASN A 171 -7.14 0.17 17.08
CA ASN A 171 -6.80 1.15 16.05
C ASN A 171 -5.68 2.09 16.49
N ASP A 172 -5.71 2.57 17.74
CA ASP A 172 -4.66 3.43 18.30
C ASP A 172 -3.29 2.74 18.35
N LEU A 173 -3.30 1.41 18.49
CA LEU A 173 -2.09 0.58 18.43
C LEU A 173 -1.63 0.28 17.01
N LEU A 174 -2.52 -0.21 16.15
CA LEU A 174 -2.17 -0.63 14.79
C LEU A 174 -1.73 0.55 13.93
N THR A 175 -2.27 1.76 14.17
CA THR A 175 -1.96 2.96 13.38
C THR A 175 -0.46 3.33 13.41
N PRO A 176 0.16 3.61 14.57
CA PRO A 176 1.59 3.95 14.62
C PRO A 176 2.48 2.81 14.13
N LEU A 177 2.15 1.56 14.46
CA LEU A 177 2.92 0.40 13.98
C LEU A 177 2.90 0.28 12.45
N THR A 178 1.74 0.51 11.85
CA THR A 178 1.57 0.51 10.39
C THR A 178 2.33 1.65 9.73
N HIS A 179 2.35 2.85 10.35
CA HIS A 179 3.17 3.96 9.86
C HIS A 179 4.65 3.60 9.82
N GLU A 180 5.20 3.01 10.88
CA GLU A 180 6.62 2.63 10.90
C GLU A 180 6.98 1.60 9.81
N ILE A 181 6.08 0.64 9.54
CA ILE A 181 6.26 -0.33 8.46
C ILE A 181 6.27 0.37 7.09
N MET A 182 5.28 1.22 6.82
CA MET A 182 5.13 1.90 5.53
C MET A 182 6.24 2.93 5.28
N ASP A 183 6.67 3.67 6.32
CA ASP A 183 7.77 4.63 6.23
C ASP A 183 9.11 3.94 5.94
N GLN A 184 9.23 2.66 6.30
CA GLN A 184 10.32 1.77 5.90
C GLN A 184 10.04 1.00 4.60
N LYS A 185 9.13 1.47 3.74
CA LYS A 185 8.80 0.84 2.44
C LYS A 185 8.26 -0.59 2.55
N GLY A 186 7.69 -0.94 3.70
CA GLY A 186 6.99 -2.21 3.88
C GLY A 186 5.61 -2.16 3.26
N THR A 187 5.18 -3.28 2.69
CA THR A 187 3.81 -3.50 2.21
C THR A 187 3.05 -4.28 3.27
N ILE A 188 1.96 -3.71 3.78
CA ILE A 188 1.03 -4.43 4.65
C ILE A 188 0.23 -5.41 3.79
N ASP A 189 0.28 -6.70 4.15
CA ASP A 189 -0.55 -7.73 3.51
C ASP A 189 -1.94 -7.73 4.13
N LYS A 190 -2.00 -8.00 5.45
CA LYS A 190 -3.25 -8.07 6.19
C LYS A 190 -3.08 -7.92 7.69
N TYR A 191 -4.19 -7.59 8.34
CA TYR A 191 -4.38 -7.75 9.78
C TYR A 191 -5.08 -9.08 10.06
N MET A 192 -4.61 -9.82 11.07
CA MET A 192 -5.18 -11.10 11.50
C MET A 192 -5.59 -10.99 12.97
N GLY A 193 -6.68 -10.26 13.24
CA GLY A 193 -7.07 -9.90 14.60
C GLY A 193 -6.12 -8.82 15.14
N ASP A 194 -5.31 -9.20 16.12
CA ASP A 194 -4.25 -8.42 16.76
C ASP A 194 -2.89 -8.50 16.05
N ALA A 195 -2.75 -9.44 15.10
CA ALA A 195 -1.50 -9.61 14.38
C ALA A 195 -1.41 -8.77 13.10
N ILE A 196 -0.21 -8.28 12.79
CA ILE A 196 0.16 -7.61 11.54
C ILE A 196 1.04 -8.55 10.72
N MET A 197 0.69 -8.73 9.44
CA MET A 197 1.58 -9.34 8.45
C MET A 197 1.99 -8.30 7.42
N ALA A 198 3.30 -8.13 7.26
CA ALA A 198 3.89 -7.22 6.31
C ALA A 198 5.09 -7.86 5.60
N PHE A 199 5.46 -7.33 4.44
CA PHE A 199 6.65 -7.77 3.73
C PHE A 199 7.32 -6.64 2.95
N TRP A 200 8.60 -6.83 2.62
CA TRP A 200 9.41 -5.90 1.84
C TRP A 200 9.86 -6.55 0.53
N ASN A 201 10.34 -5.71 -0.39
CA ASN A 201 10.80 -6.12 -1.72
C ASN A 201 9.68 -6.71 -2.60
N ALA A 202 8.44 -6.30 -2.36
CA ALA A 202 7.33 -6.46 -3.28
C ALA A 202 6.20 -5.46 -2.91
N PRO A 203 5.42 -4.95 -3.88
CA PRO A 203 5.59 -5.10 -5.34
C PRO A 203 6.81 -4.34 -5.89
N VAL A 204 7.32 -3.37 -5.13
CA VAL A 204 8.47 -2.52 -5.50
C VAL A 204 9.76 -3.13 -4.99
N ASP A 205 10.84 -2.99 -5.78
CA ASP A 205 12.17 -3.40 -5.36
C ASP A 205 12.66 -2.54 -4.18
N VAL A 206 13.10 -3.21 -3.13
CA VAL A 206 13.66 -2.59 -1.93
C VAL A 206 15.04 -3.21 -1.69
N PRO A 207 16.12 -2.54 -2.15
CA PRO A 207 17.49 -2.99 -1.86
C PRO A 207 17.72 -3.07 -0.35
N ASN A 208 18.45 -4.10 0.10
CA ASN A 208 18.70 -4.38 1.52
C ASN A 208 17.42 -4.48 2.37
N HIS A 209 16.33 -4.99 1.79
CA HIS A 209 15.07 -5.20 2.50
C HIS A 209 15.18 -5.95 3.85
N PRO A 210 16.09 -6.92 4.08
CA PRO A 210 16.20 -7.56 5.39
C PRO A 210 16.60 -6.59 6.49
N ARG A 211 17.56 -5.70 6.19
CA ARG A 211 18.00 -4.64 7.11
C ARG A 211 16.88 -3.63 7.36
N ILE A 212 16.24 -3.16 6.31
CA ILE A 212 15.16 -2.17 6.40
C ILE A 212 13.98 -2.71 7.21
N ALA A 213 13.63 -3.99 7.04
CA ALA A 213 12.59 -4.64 7.81
C ALA A 213 12.96 -4.76 9.30
N CYS A 214 14.22 -5.07 9.62
CA CYS A 214 14.70 -5.09 11.00
C CYS A 214 14.65 -3.69 11.64
N GLU A 215 15.04 -2.65 10.90
CA GLU A 215 14.93 -1.25 11.35
C GLU A 215 13.47 -0.82 11.56
N ALA A 216 12.55 -1.28 10.71
CA ALA A 216 11.11 -1.08 10.91
C ALA A 216 10.62 -1.73 12.22
N ALA A 217 11.05 -2.97 12.49
CA ALA A 217 10.70 -3.67 13.73
C ALA A 217 11.21 -2.94 14.98
N ILE A 218 12.42 -2.37 14.94
CA ILE A 218 12.96 -1.55 16.04
C ILE A 218 12.12 -0.28 16.23
N LYS A 219 11.78 0.42 15.14
CA LYS A 219 10.94 1.62 15.21
C LYS A 219 9.52 1.34 15.70
N MET A 220 8.95 0.20 15.33
CA MET A 220 7.68 -0.28 15.88
C MET A 220 7.73 -0.41 17.40
N MET A 221 8.84 -0.92 17.96
CA MET A 221 9.01 -1.01 19.43
C MET A 221 9.07 0.37 20.09
N ILE A 222 9.75 1.34 19.46
CA ILE A 222 9.82 2.73 19.95
C ILE A 222 8.44 3.40 19.87
N ALA A 223 7.71 3.23 18.77
CA ALA A 223 6.38 3.79 18.60
C ALA A 223 5.38 3.21 19.62
N LEU A 224 5.46 1.90 19.90
CA LEU A 224 4.67 1.23 20.92
C LEU A 224 4.91 1.82 22.31
N GLU A 225 6.15 2.15 22.62
CA GLU A 225 6.50 2.76 23.89
C GLU A 225 5.88 4.15 24.05
N VAL A 226 6.01 5.01 23.04
CA VAL A 226 5.38 6.33 23.03
C VAL A 226 3.88 6.20 23.26
N LEU A 227 3.23 5.28 22.55
CA LEU A 227 1.81 5.00 22.73
C LEU A 227 1.49 4.51 24.14
N ASN A 228 2.26 3.59 24.70
CA ASN A 228 2.05 3.10 26.06
C ASN A 228 2.11 4.22 27.09
N ARG A 229 3.06 5.15 26.95
CA ARG A 229 3.18 6.31 27.84
C ARG A 229 1.93 7.18 27.79
N ASP A 230 1.39 7.43 26.61
CA ASP A 230 0.19 8.25 26.40
C ASP A 230 -1.07 7.53 26.93
N LEU A 231 -1.21 6.23 26.68
CA LEU A 231 -2.35 5.43 27.13
C LEU A 231 -2.36 5.26 28.66
N ILE A 232 -1.20 5.06 29.28
CA ILE A 232 -1.07 5.00 30.74
C ILE A 232 -1.32 6.39 31.35
N GLY A 233 -0.73 7.44 30.78
CA GLY A 233 -0.89 8.81 31.25
C GLY A 233 -2.34 9.31 31.18
N SER A 234 -3.12 8.83 30.22
CA SER A 234 -4.56 9.08 30.08
C SER A 234 -5.45 8.13 30.88
N GLY A 235 -4.88 7.13 31.56
CA GLY A 235 -5.60 6.14 32.37
C GLY A 235 -6.42 5.14 31.55
N ARG A 236 -6.15 5.00 30.24
CA ARG A 236 -6.84 4.06 29.35
C ARG A 236 -6.38 2.62 29.52
N ILE A 237 -5.13 2.43 29.94
CA ILE A 237 -4.55 1.14 30.30
C ILE A 237 -3.77 1.30 31.61
N THR A 238 -3.66 0.22 32.38
CA THR A 238 -2.87 0.18 33.63
C THR A 238 -1.49 -0.44 33.43
N GLU A 239 -1.37 -1.34 32.46
CA GLU A 239 -0.14 -2.07 32.15
C GLU A 239 0.27 -1.79 30.70
N PRO A 240 1.58 -1.72 30.40
CA PRO A 240 2.06 -1.47 29.05
C PRO A 240 1.73 -2.63 28.12
N LEU A 241 1.22 -2.30 26.94
CA LEU A 241 1.06 -3.23 25.83
C LEU A 241 2.44 -3.73 25.37
N LYS A 242 2.52 -5.01 25.00
CA LYS A 242 3.75 -5.64 24.50
C LYS A 242 3.42 -6.32 23.18
N ILE A 243 4.37 -6.29 22.25
CA ILE A 243 4.28 -7.05 20.99
C ILE A 243 5.43 -8.04 20.87
N GLY A 244 5.19 -9.14 20.18
CA GLY A 244 6.22 -10.04 19.66
C GLY A 244 6.38 -9.80 18.17
N ILE A 245 7.61 -9.81 17.66
CA ILE A 245 7.88 -9.64 16.22
C ILE A 245 8.78 -10.79 15.74
N GLY A 246 8.39 -11.40 14.62
CA GLY A 246 9.17 -12.41 13.90
C GLY A 246 9.49 -11.96 12.48
N LEU A 247 10.76 -12.03 12.07
CA LEU A 247 11.18 -11.74 10.70
C LEU A 247 11.92 -12.91 10.06
N ASN A 248 11.65 -13.14 8.78
CA ASN A 248 12.40 -14.11 8.00
C ASN A 248 12.58 -13.66 6.55
N THR A 249 13.72 -14.00 5.95
CA THR A 249 14.03 -13.69 4.55
C THR A 249 14.06 -14.96 3.71
N GLY A 250 13.55 -14.92 2.49
CA GLY A 250 13.70 -16.02 1.54
C GLY A 250 12.82 -15.91 0.30
N GLU A 251 13.08 -16.79 -0.66
CA GLU A 251 12.33 -16.89 -1.90
C GLU A 251 10.91 -17.41 -1.62
N VAL A 252 9.92 -16.64 -2.07
CA VAL A 252 8.49 -16.98 -1.98
C VAL A 252 7.79 -16.64 -3.29
N THR A 253 6.56 -17.09 -3.46
CA THR A 253 5.69 -16.65 -4.55
C THR A 253 4.89 -15.44 -4.09
N VAL A 254 5.04 -14.29 -4.74
CA VAL A 254 4.28 -13.06 -4.46
C VAL A 254 3.39 -12.71 -5.64
N GLY A 255 2.14 -12.34 -5.39
CA GLY A 255 1.22 -11.90 -6.44
C GLY A 255 -0.22 -11.88 -5.98
N ASN A 256 -1.16 -11.93 -6.92
CA ASN A 256 -2.58 -12.04 -6.59
C ASN A 256 -2.92 -13.49 -6.30
N LEU A 257 -3.15 -13.80 -5.03
CA LEU A 257 -3.34 -15.16 -4.52
C LEU A 257 -4.74 -15.29 -3.93
N GLY A 258 -5.42 -16.40 -4.25
CA GLY A 258 -6.78 -16.67 -3.81
C GLY A 258 -7.58 -17.45 -4.85
N SER A 259 -8.87 -17.14 -4.95
CA SER A 259 -9.81 -17.70 -5.91
C SER A 259 -10.14 -16.70 -7.03
N GLU A 260 -10.73 -17.16 -8.12
CA GLU A 260 -11.19 -16.28 -9.21
C GLU A 260 -12.17 -15.19 -8.74
N GLN A 261 -12.90 -15.43 -7.65
CA GLN A 261 -13.89 -14.50 -7.10
C GLN A 261 -13.31 -13.58 -6.02
N ARG A 262 -12.20 -13.97 -5.39
CA ARG A 262 -11.59 -13.25 -4.28
C ARG A 262 -10.11 -13.59 -4.20
N PHE A 263 -9.27 -12.60 -4.45
CA PHE A 263 -7.83 -12.68 -4.35
C PHE A 263 -7.29 -11.41 -3.71
N ASP A 264 -6.18 -11.56 -2.99
CA ASP A 264 -5.44 -10.47 -2.38
C ASP A 264 -4.01 -10.48 -2.92
N TYR A 265 -3.38 -9.30 -3.02
CA TYR A 265 -1.95 -9.24 -3.32
C TYR A 265 -1.17 -9.66 -2.08
N SER A 266 -0.63 -10.88 -2.10
CA SER A 266 -0.07 -11.55 -0.92
C SER A 266 1.12 -12.44 -1.33
N CYS A 267 1.71 -13.12 -0.37
CA CYS A 267 2.86 -13.99 -0.57
C CYS A 267 2.66 -15.38 0.05
N LEU A 268 3.19 -16.41 -0.59
CA LEU A 268 3.13 -17.80 -0.16
C LEU A 268 4.49 -18.48 -0.30
N GLY A 269 4.92 -19.18 0.75
CA GLY A 269 6.16 -19.96 0.73
C GLY A 269 6.59 -20.38 2.12
N ASP A 270 7.56 -21.30 2.19
CA ASP A 270 8.08 -21.81 3.46
C ASP A 270 8.75 -20.73 4.31
N ALA A 271 9.33 -19.70 3.68
CA ALA A 271 9.90 -18.55 4.38
C ALA A 271 8.82 -17.73 5.13
N ILE A 272 7.59 -17.66 4.59
CA ILE A 272 6.44 -17.01 5.24
C ILE A 272 6.05 -17.77 6.51
N ASN A 273 5.93 -19.09 6.38
CA ASN A 273 5.58 -19.97 7.49
C ASN A 273 6.62 -19.94 8.60
N LEU A 274 7.91 -19.81 8.25
CA LEU A 274 8.98 -19.64 9.25
C LEU A 274 8.83 -18.31 9.98
N GLY A 275 8.63 -17.18 9.28
CA GLY A 275 8.44 -15.87 9.89
C GLY A 275 7.33 -15.85 10.96
N SER A 276 6.16 -16.42 10.64
CA SER A 276 5.04 -16.52 11.60
C SER A 276 5.38 -17.35 12.84
N ARG A 277 6.24 -18.36 12.71
CA ARG A 277 6.67 -19.17 13.86
C ARG A 277 7.67 -18.42 14.73
N LEU A 278 8.59 -17.68 14.11
CA LEU A 278 9.58 -16.89 14.83
C LEU A 278 8.92 -15.83 15.72
N GLU A 279 7.81 -15.24 15.26
CA GLU A 279 7.00 -14.33 16.08
C GLU A 279 6.55 -15.03 17.37
N GLY A 280 5.95 -16.22 17.26
CA GLY A 280 5.53 -16.99 18.43
C GLY A 280 6.69 -17.40 19.36
N LEU A 281 7.92 -17.53 18.83
CA LEU A 281 9.11 -17.80 19.64
C LEU A 281 9.57 -16.60 20.45
N SER A 282 9.23 -15.37 20.06
CA SER A 282 9.58 -14.16 20.81
C SER A 282 9.12 -14.24 22.27
N LYS A 283 7.95 -14.82 22.51
CA LYS A 283 7.43 -15.07 23.86
C LYS A 283 8.22 -16.15 24.59
N ALA A 284 8.51 -17.26 23.93
CA ALA A 284 9.21 -18.40 24.54
C ALA A 284 10.64 -18.06 24.97
N TYR A 285 11.30 -17.14 24.26
CA TYR A 285 12.64 -16.65 24.57
C TYR A 285 12.65 -15.31 25.34
N GLY A 286 11.49 -14.73 25.65
CA GLY A 286 11.42 -13.47 26.42
C GLY A 286 11.98 -12.24 25.70
N VAL A 287 12.26 -12.32 24.39
CA VAL A 287 12.83 -11.22 23.58
C VAL A 287 11.77 -10.58 22.69
N PRO A 288 11.89 -9.28 22.34
CA PRO A 288 10.84 -8.58 21.59
C PRO A 288 10.81 -8.96 20.10
N ILE A 289 11.99 -9.17 19.50
CA ILE A 289 12.14 -9.38 18.06
C ILE A 289 12.99 -10.62 17.83
N VAL A 290 12.51 -11.54 17.00
CA VAL A 290 13.21 -12.76 16.58
C VAL A 290 13.38 -12.77 15.07
N ILE A 291 14.58 -13.07 14.60
CA ILE A 291 14.90 -13.17 13.18
C ILE A 291 15.46 -14.55 12.84
N GLY A 292 15.17 -15.02 11.62
CA GLY A 292 15.74 -16.24 11.09
C GLY A 292 17.17 -16.06 10.59
N GLU A 293 17.91 -17.16 10.50
CA GLU A 293 19.28 -17.24 9.98
C GLU A 293 19.47 -16.49 8.65
N SER A 294 18.58 -16.70 7.68
CA SER A 294 18.69 -16.04 6.37
C SER A 294 18.53 -14.51 6.44
N THR A 295 17.80 -13.98 7.43
CA THR A 295 17.77 -12.53 7.67
C THR A 295 19.07 -12.08 8.32
N TYR A 296 19.56 -12.83 9.30
CA TYR A 296 20.81 -12.54 10.01
C TYR A 296 22.03 -12.53 9.07
N ASP A 297 22.14 -13.49 8.16
CA ASP A 297 23.27 -13.62 7.23
C ASP A 297 23.45 -12.39 6.32
N VAL A 298 22.38 -11.62 6.10
CA VAL A 298 22.41 -10.38 5.31
C VAL A 298 22.76 -9.16 6.17
N LEU A 299 22.62 -9.27 7.50
CA LEU A 299 23.00 -8.23 8.44
C LEU A 299 24.52 -8.29 8.68
N ASP A 300 25.32 -7.66 7.81
CA ASP A 300 26.79 -7.54 7.99
C ASP A 300 27.20 -7.02 9.38
N GLN A 301 26.33 -6.23 10.00
CA GLN A 301 26.45 -5.64 11.34
C GLN A 301 25.06 -5.56 11.97
N PRO A 302 24.98 -5.51 13.32
CA PRO A 302 23.73 -5.22 14.02
C PRO A 302 23.03 -3.97 13.44
N PRO A 303 21.69 -3.93 13.42
CA PRO A 303 20.96 -2.71 13.13
C PRO A 303 21.41 -1.57 14.05
N ALA A 304 21.30 -0.32 13.59
CA ALA A 304 21.61 0.83 14.43
C ALA A 304 20.76 0.80 15.72
N ASP A 305 21.38 1.18 16.83
CA ASP A 305 20.74 1.23 18.15
C ASP A 305 20.18 -0.11 18.66
N ALA A 306 20.74 -1.26 18.25
CA ALA A 306 20.37 -2.58 18.75
C ALA A 306 21.54 -3.56 18.83
N GLU A 307 21.43 -4.55 19.72
CA GLU A 307 22.33 -5.70 19.79
C GLU A 307 21.69 -6.94 19.14
N LEU A 308 22.55 -7.82 18.61
CA LEU A 308 22.16 -9.12 18.08
C LEU A 308 22.59 -10.22 19.03
N VAL A 309 21.68 -11.14 19.34
CA VAL A 309 21.97 -12.31 20.18
C VAL A 309 21.59 -13.60 19.49
N LEU A 310 22.45 -14.61 19.51
CA LEU A 310 22.07 -15.96 19.09
C LEU A 310 21.17 -16.55 20.18
N LEU A 311 19.91 -16.88 19.85
CA LEU A 311 18.97 -17.42 20.84
C LEU A 311 19.11 -18.94 20.92
N ASP A 312 19.07 -19.61 19.77
CA ASP A 312 19.07 -21.06 19.71
C ASP A 312 19.22 -21.61 18.29
N HIS A 313 19.45 -22.91 18.20
CA HIS A 313 19.21 -23.72 17.02
C HIS A 313 17.91 -24.51 17.22
N VAL A 314 16.95 -24.33 16.31
CA VAL A 314 15.63 -24.95 16.42
C VAL A 314 15.26 -25.73 15.16
N ILE A 315 14.62 -26.89 15.35
CA ILE A 315 13.88 -27.55 14.27
C ILE A 315 12.43 -27.10 14.38
N VAL A 316 12.00 -26.28 13.43
CA VAL A 316 10.60 -25.88 13.33
C VAL A 316 9.75 -26.99 12.71
N LYS A 317 8.53 -27.17 13.21
CA LYS A 317 7.59 -28.21 12.78
C LYS A 317 7.46 -28.31 11.25
N GLY A 318 7.76 -29.46 10.66
CA GLY A 318 7.67 -29.67 9.21
C GLY A 318 8.93 -29.29 8.42
N LYS A 319 10.00 -28.83 9.07
CA LYS A 319 11.36 -28.85 8.53
C LYS A 319 12.18 -29.96 9.18
N SER A 320 13.15 -30.50 8.45
CA SER A 320 14.09 -31.51 8.94
C SER A 320 15.47 -30.94 9.30
N ILE A 321 15.75 -29.71 8.84
CA ILE A 321 17.04 -29.05 9.02
C ILE A 321 16.91 -28.04 10.17
N PRO A 322 17.80 -28.09 11.17
CA PRO A 322 17.96 -27.04 12.18
C PRO A 322 18.16 -25.67 11.53
N VAL A 323 17.53 -24.64 12.08
CA VAL A 323 17.81 -23.25 11.70
C VAL A 323 18.23 -22.48 12.94
N ALA A 324 19.25 -21.64 12.79
CA ALA A 324 19.62 -20.70 13.83
C ALA A 324 18.56 -19.59 13.90
N ILE A 325 18.27 -19.14 15.12
CA ILE A 325 17.38 -18.01 15.39
C ILE A 325 18.09 -16.99 16.26
N TYR A 326 17.87 -15.73 15.94
CA TYR A 326 18.56 -14.61 16.57
C TYR A 326 17.54 -13.63 17.14
N GLY A 327 17.92 -12.96 18.23
CA GLY A 327 17.16 -11.89 18.84
C GLY A 327 17.74 -10.54 18.43
N ILE A 328 16.88 -9.58 18.13
CA ILE A 328 17.26 -8.16 18.05
C ILE A 328 16.81 -7.50 19.35
N ILE A 329 17.75 -6.91 20.09
CA ILE A 329 17.49 -6.22 21.36
C ILE A 329 17.75 -4.72 21.17
N PRO A 330 16.70 -3.89 21.02
CA PRO A 330 16.87 -2.44 20.89
C PRO A 330 17.48 -1.83 22.16
N HIS A 331 18.52 -1.00 22.03
CA HIS A 331 19.11 -0.27 23.17
C HIS A 331 18.11 0.66 23.84
N GLN A 332 17.21 1.21 23.04
CA GLN A 332 16.09 1.97 23.55
C GLN A 332 15.09 0.97 24.16
N HIS A 333 14.94 1.03 25.49
CA HIS A 333 13.97 0.29 26.33
C HIS A 333 14.40 -1.05 26.87
N PHE A 334 15.39 -1.69 26.25
CA PHE A 334 15.92 -2.96 26.74
C PHE A 334 17.35 -2.73 27.21
N SER A 335 17.68 -3.30 28.36
CA SER A 335 19.08 -3.41 28.73
C SER A 335 19.76 -4.38 27.77
N THR A 336 20.93 -4.00 27.28
CA THR A 336 21.72 -4.81 26.35
C THR A 336 23.05 -5.26 26.95
N ASP A 337 23.29 -4.95 28.22
CA ASP A 337 24.50 -5.28 28.98
C ASP A 337 24.79 -6.79 29.04
N TRP A 338 23.74 -7.61 29.00
CA TRP A 338 23.83 -9.06 29.01
C TRP A 338 24.07 -9.68 27.62
N CYS A 339 23.88 -8.93 26.52
CA CYS A 339 23.88 -9.50 25.16
C CYS A 339 25.24 -10.11 24.79
N ALA A 340 26.34 -9.43 25.14
CA ALA A 340 27.69 -9.94 24.90
C ALA A 340 27.98 -11.23 25.69
N ASP A 341 27.64 -11.25 26.98
CA ASP A 341 27.80 -12.42 27.84
C ASP A 341 26.92 -13.59 27.35
N HIS A 342 25.71 -13.32 26.85
CA HIS A 342 24.84 -14.36 26.28
C HIS A 342 25.42 -14.97 25.00
N ASN A 343 25.95 -14.14 24.09
CA ASN A 343 26.61 -14.65 22.89
C ASN A 343 27.85 -15.49 23.23
N GLU A 344 28.61 -15.08 24.24
CA GLU A 344 29.74 -15.86 24.76
C GLU A 344 29.27 -17.21 25.34
N LEU A 345 28.19 -17.21 26.13
CA LEU A 345 27.58 -18.43 26.66
C LEU A 345 27.18 -19.38 25.54
N MET A 346 26.50 -18.89 24.50
CA MET A 346 26.06 -19.72 23.38
C MET A 346 27.24 -20.26 22.57
N ALA A 347 28.31 -19.48 22.38
CA ALA A 347 29.54 -19.96 21.74
C ALA A 347 30.23 -21.09 22.55
N PHE A 348 30.15 -21.06 23.87
CA PHE A 348 30.64 -22.16 24.72
C PHE A 348 29.72 -23.39 24.67
N VAL A 349 28.40 -23.19 24.64
CA VAL A 349 27.41 -24.27 24.45
C VAL A 349 27.66 -25.02 23.14
N GLU A 350 27.91 -24.32 22.04
CA GLU A 350 28.20 -24.92 20.73
C GLU A 350 29.48 -25.76 20.70
N ARG A 351 30.43 -25.48 21.60
CA ARG A 351 31.72 -26.17 21.70
C ARG A 351 31.76 -27.20 22.83
N ASP A 352 30.62 -27.49 23.46
CA ASP A 352 30.49 -28.37 24.62
C ASP A 352 31.43 -27.97 25.81
N ALA A 353 31.75 -26.68 25.94
CA ALA A 353 32.65 -26.14 26.96
C ALA A 353 31.91 -25.84 28.27
N TRP A 354 31.36 -26.88 28.90
CA TRP A 354 30.41 -26.75 30.02
C TRP A 354 30.96 -26.07 31.29
N GLU A 355 32.28 -26.14 31.53
CA GLU A 355 32.90 -25.41 32.65
C GLU A 355 32.84 -23.89 32.43
N ASP A 356 33.12 -23.44 31.20
CA ASP A 356 33.05 -22.03 30.82
C ASP A 356 31.58 -21.55 30.78
N VAL A 357 30.65 -22.40 30.29
CA VAL A 357 29.20 -22.11 30.35
C VAL A 357 28.77 -21.77 31.77
N GLU A 358 29.18 -22.55 32.77
CA GLU A 358 28.79 -22.33 34.17
C GLU A 358 29.35 -21.00 34.71
N ILE A 359 30.55 -20.59 34.29
CA ILE A 359 31.16 -19.31 34.67
C ILE A 359 30.33 -18.16 34.11
N VAL A 360 30.01 -18.19 32.81
CA VAL A 360 29.23 -17.14 32.17
C VAL A 360 27.80 -17.10 32.69
N LEU A 361 27.17 -18.26 32.88
CA LEU A 361 25.82 -18.39 33.44
C LEU A 361 25.73 -17.78 34.84
N ASN A 362 26.76 -17.93 35.68
CA ASN A 362 26.80 -17.30 37.01
C ASN A 362 26.94 -15.77 36.96
N ARG A 363 27.51 -15.20 35.89
CA ARG A 363 27.48 -13.75 35.65
C ARG A 363 26.06 -13.31 35.24
N LEU A 364 25.46 -14.01 34.27
CA LEU A 364 24.12 -13.73 33.78
C LEU A 364 23.04 -13.85 34.87
N ARG A 365 23.15 -14.84 35.77
CA ARG A 365 22.25 -15.00 36.95
C ARG A 365 22.24 -13.78 37.88
N LYS A 366 23.30 -12.99 37.89
CA LYS A 366 23.43 -11.78 38.73
C LYS A 366 22.93 -10.53 38.03
N SER A 367 22.70 -10.59 36.71
CA SER A 367 22.12 -9.49 35.95
C SER A 367 20.61 -9.48 36.17
N GLU A 368 20.09 -8.39 36.73
CA GLU A 368 18.64 -8.20 36.91
C GLU A 368 17.92 -7.96 35.58
N SER A 369 18.66 -7.59 34.53
CA SER A 369 18.12 -7.24 33.23
C SER A 369 18.07 -8.41 32.24
N TYR A 370 18.69 -9.55 32.59
CA TYR A 370 18.71 -10.73 31.75
C TYR A 370 17.32 -11.39 31.70
N PRO A 371 16.75 -11.66 30.51
CA PRO A 371 15.41 -12.23 30.40
C PRO A 371 15.29 -13.57 31.13
N GLY A 372 14.28 -13.71 32.00
CA GLY A 372 14.06 -14.91 32.79
C GLY A 372 13.86 -16.15 31.93
N GLU A 373 13.15 -16.02 30.81
CA GLU A 373 12.95 -17.10 29.86
C GLU A 373 14.28 -17.56 29.23
N LEU A 374 15.20 -16.65 28.90
CA LEU A 374 16.54 -17.02 28.43
C LEU A 374 17.38 -17.67 29.53
N LEU A 375 17.23 -17.21 30.77
CA LEU A 375 17.92 -17.79 31.91
C LEU A 375 17.50 -19.23 32.15
N ASP A 376 16.20 -19.50 32.22
CA ASP A 376 15.66 -20.85 32.41
C ASP A 376 16.17 -21.81 31.33
N GLN A 377 16.21 -21.32 30.09
CA GLN A 377 16.70 -22.08 28.95
C GLN A 377 18.22 -22.34 29.01
N ALA A 378 19.02 -21.35 29.41
CA ALA A 378 20.46 -21.49 29.55
C ALA A 378 20.81 -22.44 30.72
N VAL A 379 20.10 -22.32 31.85
CA VAL A 379 20.23 -23.24 32.99
C VAL A 379 19.89 -24.67 32.57
N TYR A 380 18.78 -24.86 31.86
CA TYR A 380 18.40 -26.19 31.36
C TYR A 380 19.50 -26.81 30.47
N ARG A 381 20.09 -26.02 29.56
CA ARG A 381 21.20 -26.49 28.71
C ARG A 381 22.43 -26.87 29.51
N ALA A 382 22.83 -26.04 30.48
CA ALA A 382 23.99 -26.29 31.33
C ALA A 382 23.81 -27.54 32.21
N GLU A 383 22.66 -27.69 32.87
CA GLU A 383 22.38 -28.82 33.76
C GLU A 383 22.34 -30.16 33.02
N ASN A 384 21.79 -30.17 31.80
CA ASN A 384 21.65 -31.39 31.01
C ASN A 384 22.80 -31.61 30.02
N LYS A 385 23.74 -30.67 29.93
CA LYS A 385 24.85 -30.66 28.96
C LYS A 385 24.36 -30.90 27.53
N ILE A 386 23.31 -30.18 27.14
CA ILE A 386 22.67 -30.30 25.83
C ILE A 386 23.15 -29.16 24.93
N SER A 387 24.02 -29.49 23.98
CA SER A 387 24.35 -28.63 22.84
C SER A 387 23.43 -28.86 21.64
N GLU A 388 22.68 -29.97 21.64
CA GLU A 388 21.80 -30.33 20.54
C GLU A 388 20.67 -29.32 20.29
N VAL A 389 20.18 -29.38 19.06
CA VAL A 389 19.11 -28.57 18.50
C VAL A 389 17.79 -28.90 19.17
N ARG A 390 17.04 -27.90 19.62
CA ARG A 390 15.71 -28.16 20.21
C ARG A 390 14.71 -28.50 19.11
N GLN A 391 14.05 -29.64 19.27
CA GLN A 391 12.84 -29.91 18.51
C GLN A 391 11.72 -29.04 19.07
N MET A 392 11.34 -28.02 18.33
CA MET A 392 10.17 -27.22 18.66
C MET A 392 8.93 -27.93 18.14
N THR A 393 8.52 -28.95 18.88
CA THR A 393 7.18 -29.53 18.80
C THR A 393 6.23 -28.70 19.65
N THR A 394 6.11 -27.40 19.42
CA THR A 394 5.09 -26.62 20.13
C THR A 394 3.72 -26.91 19.53
N LYS A 395 2.86 -27.47 20.40
CA LYS A 395 1.47 -27.05 20.50
C LYS A 395 1.41 -25.78 21.35
#